data_AF-A0A819C856-F1
#
_entry.id   AF-A0A819C856-F1
#
_cell.length_a   1.000
_cell.length_b   1.000
_cell.length_c   1.000
_cell.angle_alpha   90.00
_cell.angle_beta   90.00
_cell.angle_gamma   90.00
#
_symmetry.space_group_name_H-M   'P 1'
#
loop_
_entity.id
_entity.type
_entity.pdbx_description
1 polymer ?
#
loop_
_entity_poly.entity_id
_entity_poly.type
_entity_poly.pdbx_seq_one_letter_code
_entity_poly.pdbx_strand_id
1 'polypeptide(L)'
;MAHAFAQALMKNQTLLSLDLSILAAAASGHFNEYEPAVPITIETVIELARFLETSALERLTINEMNNDGFKALILSLPKTLIHLDLSDNRLDESSISTLCSYLKSKGNTLKELILDSDLENQYFQVQQLSTSSTVKILNKNDWQASSLRNEEPSLLDLQYMSDSSWSELLMALTKDDTICRAMHLVFKSEVDQKQLTYVKTLLDNQFRLKSLIITGTDNLLDLSIQRDLFQRLKENNSIIDLELHFKIDSNVFNEFVDLLTSKTSFIRLALPDSSNVSDKEAIMLSHALKNNTVLRSLTINQSQICDIGFEAFLSSLPNSLSELIMNNNQITEKSLPSLLAIINDSPTLKHISLRENRIRSNCSTEINVLEVAEKIVKIADANQCILNLEINDKVTLAIAESTGDYISFLHTSLEDDDVLGLHYELKKMLNRNWSLDFSYNRALSSVGYRYLTDILSSTINIVALSLKRNQMNEEARTSFLNGLSKNRTLKNVIICENTLNSQDMEYIGRFIQKNPILKQIDLHGCEIDDDGAIHLAKYLPACNLESLELSQNSISDRGCASLLSSIPSTLLNLSLRGNQVTKSSLQTILTFLDVNQTLKNLTIRNNPILEETIYEKIYEAAKQNNICEIG
;
A
#
# COMPACT_ATOMS: atom_id res chain seq x y z
N MET A 1 -13.25 -12.84 -4.82
CA MET A 1 -13.90 -13.06 -3.51
C MET A 1 -15.40 -12.81 -3.55
N ALA A 2 -15.87 -11.65 -4.03
CA ALA A 2 -17.29 -11.30 -4.08
C ALA A 2 -18.20 -12.35 -4.75
N HIS A 3 -17.79 -12.89 -5.91
CA HIS A 3 -18.52 -13.97 -6.59
C HIS A 3 -18.59 -15.27 -5.79
N ALA A 4 -17.52 -15.66 -5.08
CA ALA A 4 -17.51 -16.86 -4.24
C ALA A 4 -18.44 -16.69 -3.00
N PHE A 5 -18.51 -15.48 -2.45
CA PHE A 5 -19.42 -15.12 -1.37
C PHE A 5 -20.90 -15.16 -1.84
N ALA A 6 -21.20 -14.61 -3.02
CA ALA A 6 -22.54 -14.70 -3.61
C ALA A 6 -22.97 -16.17 -3.84
N GLN A 7 -22.07 -17.02 -4.34
CA GLN A 7 -22.34 -18.46 -4.49
C GLN A 7 -22.54 -19.19 -3.15
N ALA A 8 -21.89 -18.75 -2.08
CA ALA A 8 -22.08 -19.30 -0.74
C ALA A 8 -23.44 -18.89 -0.15
N LEU A 9 -23.85 -17.62 -0.33
CA LEU A 9 -25.16 -17.11 0.09
C LEU A 9 -26.32 -17.88 -0.55
N MET A 10 -26.22 -18.20 -1.85
CA MET A 10 -27.23 -18.96 -2.58
C MET A 10 -27.55 -20.35 -1.97
N LYS A 11 -26.67 -20.88 -1.12
CA LYS A 11 -26.89 -22.16 -0.41
C LYS A 11 -27.64 -22.02 0.91
N ASN A 12 -27.86 -20.80 1.41
CA ASN A 12 -28.46 -20.54 2.73
C ASN A 12 -29.77 -19.72 2.61
N GLN A 13 -30.88 -20.42 2.33
CA GLN A 13 -32.20 -19.80 2.22
C GLN A 13 -32.85 -19.45 3.58
N THR A 14 -32.25 -19.85 4.70
CA THR A 14 -32.76 -19.58 6.06
C THR A 14 -32.22 -18.31 6.68
N LEU A 15 -31.38 -17.56 5.96
CA LEU A 15 -30.79 -16.33 6.45
C LEU A 15 -31.87 -15.25 6.64
N LEU A 16 -31.93 -14.65 7.83
CA LEU A 16 -32.90 -13.60 8.17
C LEU A 16 -32.29 -12.19 8.15
N SER A 17 -30.96 -12.07 8.23
CA SER A 17 -30.23 -10.80 8.19
C SER A 17 -28.98 -10.93 7.32
N LEU A 18 -28.69 -9.91 6.50
CA LEU A 18 -27.53 -9.86 5.63
C LEU A 18 -26.96 -8.44 5.55
N ASP A 19 -25.64 -8.32 5.66
CA ASP A 19 -24.91 -7.07 5.45
C ASP A 19 -23.99 -7.20 4.22
N LEU A 20 -24.26 -6.39 3.19
CA LEU A 20 -23.49 -6.37 1.95
C LEU A 20 -22.31 -5.38 1.98
N SER A 21 -22.12 -4.63 3.06
CA SER A 21 -21.00 -3.67 3.21
C SER A 21 -19.64 -4.36 3.10
N ILE A 22 -19.55 -5.61 3.59
CA ILE A 22 -18.35 -6.45 3.53
C ILE A 22 -17.94 -6.76 2.07
N LEU A 23 -18.89 -6.80 1.13
CA LEU A 23 -18.59 -7.04 -0.28
C LEU A 23 -17.95 -5.83 -0.96
N ALA A 24 -18.33 -4.61 -0.57
CA ALA A 24 -17.70 -3.39 -1.05
C ALA A 24 -16.24 -3.31 -0.55
N ALA A 25 -16.02 -3.58 0.75
CA ALA A 25 -14.69 -3.64 1.36
C ALA A 25 -13.80 -4.75 0.77
N ALA A 26 -14.36 -5.91 0.45
CA ALA A 26 -13.62 -7.03 -0.17
C ALA A 26 -13.34 -6.83 -1.66
N ALA A 27 -14.07 -5.95 -2.34
CA ALA A 27 -13.81 -5.57 -3.73
C ALA A 27 -12.81 -4.41 -3.85
N SER A 28 -12.83 -3.45 -2.91
CA SER A 28 -11.95 -2.28 -2.89
C SER A 28 -10.50 -2.60 -2.53
N GLY A 29 -10.24 -3.72 -1.86
CA GLY A 29 -8.90 -4.23 -1.62
C GLY A 29 -7.97 -3.37 -0.74
N HIS A 30 -8.32 -2.14 -0.32
CA HIS A 30 -7.39 -1.20 0.34
C HIS A 30 -8.01 -0.33 1.45
N PHE A 31 -7.22 -0.20 2.53
CA PHE A 31 -7.26 0.82 3.60
C PHE A 31 -6.54 2.13 3.16
N ASN A 32 -6.87 2.72 2.01
CA ASN A 32 -6.28 4.00 1.60
C ASN A 32 -7.28 4.88 0.83
N GLU A 33 -7.51 6.10 1.31
CA GLU A 33 -8.60 7.02 0.91
C GLU A 33 -8.47 7.66 -0.49
N TYR A 34 -7.52 7.25 -1.35
CA TYR A 34 -7.18 8.00 -2.57
C TYR A 34 -7.25 7.24 -3.91
N GLU A 35 -7.75 6.01 -3.96
CA GLU A 35 -8.06 5.31 -5.23
C GLU A 35 -9.55 4.96 -5.35
N PRO A 36 -10.18 5.07 -6.55
CA PRO A 36 -11.59 4.77 -6.72
C PRO A 36 -11.87 3.28 -6.52
N ALA A 37 -12.86 2.97 -5.67
CA ALA A 37 -13.27 1.60 -5.35
C ALA A 37 -13.48 0.75 -6.63
N VAL A 38 -12.91 -0.46 -6.64
CA VAL A 38 -13.12 -1.41 -7.74
C VAL A 38 -14.61 -1.78 -7.77
N PRO A 39 -15.34 -1.50 -8.87
CA PRO A 39 -16.77 -1.73 -8.91
C PRO A 39 -17.08 -3.23 -8.84
N ILE A 40 -18.07 -3.59 -8.02
CA ILE A 40 -18.66 -4.94 -8.01
C ILE A 40 -19.06 -5.30 -9.45
N THR A 41 -18.62 -6.46 -9.94
CA THR A 41 -18.90 -6.88 -11.32
C THR A 41 -20.40 -7.05 -11.55
N ILE A 42 -20.87 -6.75 -12.76
CA ILE A 42 -22.29 -6.86 -13.12
C ILE A 42 -22.84 -8.29 -12.91
N GLU A 43 -21.99 -9.31 -13.08
CA GLU A 43 -22.32 -10.70 -12.82
C GLU A 43 -22.62 -10.95 -11.33
N THR A 44 -21.83 -10.36 -10.42
CA THR A 44 -22.05 -10.49 -8.97
C THR A 44 -23.36 -9.82 -8.55
N VAL A 45 -23.68 -8.66 -9.13
CA VAL A 45 -24.96 -7.95 -8.86
C VAL A 45 -26.15 -8.79 -9.31
N ILE A 46 -26.08 -9.41 -10.49
CA ILE A 46 -27.14 -10.28 -11.02
C ILE A 46 -27.35 -11.51 -10.11
N GLU A 47 -26.29 -12.10 -9.60
CA GLU A 47 -26.38 -13.25 -8.67
C GLU A 47 -27.01 -12.86 -7.33
N LEU A 48 -26.61 -11.72 -6.77
CA LEU A 48 -27.19 -11.19 -5.53
C LEU A 48 -28.67 -10.84 -5.70
N ALA A 49 -29.06 -10.25 -6.84
CA ALA A 49 -30.46 -9.97 -7.16
C ALA A 49 -31.32 -11.25 -7.14
N ARG A 50 -30.86 -12.34 -7.79
CA ARG A 50 -31.57 -13.63 -7.78
C ARG A 50 -31.69 -14.23 -6.39
N PHE A 51 -30.66 -14.08 -5.56
CA PHE A 51 -30.70 -14.51 -4.17
C PHE A 51 -31.76 -13.73 -3.40
N LEU A 52 -31.72 -12.39 -3.46
CA LEU A 52 -32.64 -11.52 -2.74
C LEU A 52 -34.11 -11.81 -3.08
N GLU A 53 -34.45 -12.03 -4.35
CA GLU A 53 -35.82 -12.36 -4.79
C GLU A 53 -36.40 -13.63 -4.14
N THR A 54 -35.52 -14.59 -3.83
CA THR A 54 -35.91 -15.91 -3.28
C THR A 54 -35.59 -16.06 -1.79
N SER A 55 -34.97 -15.06 -1.18
CA SER A 55 -34.55 -15.08 0.22
C SER A 55 -35.71 -14.83 1.18
N ALA A 56 -35.58 -15.34 2.41
CA ALA A 56 -36.48 -15.06 3.53
C ALA A 56 -35.95 -13.92 4.42
N LEU A 57 -35.10 -13.04 3.89
CA LEU A 57 -34.48 -11.97 4.66
C LEU A 57 -35.55 -11.02 5.22
N GLU A 58 -35.41 -10.73 6.50
CA GLU A 58 -36.18 -9.68 7.18
C GLU A 58 -35.36 -8.41 7.35
N ARG A 59 -34.02 -8.50 7.31
CA ARG A 59 -33.09 -7.37 7.44
C ARG A 59 -32.01 -7.41 6.36
N LEU A 60 -31.70 -6.24 5.79
CA LEU A 60 -30.66 -6.10 4.77
C LEU A 60 -29.94 -4.75 4.91
N THR A 61 -28.61 -4.77 4.85
CA THR A 61 -27.77 -3.58 4.75
C THR A 61 -27.08 -3.57 3.39
N ILE A 62 -27.18 -2.46 2.66
CA ILE A 62 -26.56 -2.24 1.36
C ILE A 62 -25.82 -0.91 1.42
N ASN A 63 -24.51 -0.91 1.64
CA ASN A 63 -23.72 0.32 1.75
C ASN A 63 -22.62 0.36 0.67
N GLU A 64 -22.09 1.57 0.39
CA GLU A 64 -20.99 1.82 -0.55
C GLU A 64 -21.20 1.26 -1.96
N MET A 65 -22.46 1.16 -2.41
CA MET A 65 -22.80 0.62 -3.72
C MET A 65 -22.86 1.72 -4.79
N ASN A 66 -22.41 1.40 -6.00
CA ASN A 66 -22.63 2.29 -7.13
C ASN A 66 -24.13 2.35 -7.53
N ASN A 67 -24.54 3.44 -8.17
CA ASN A 67 -25.94 3.70 -8.49
C ASN A 67 -26.59 2.62 -9.40
N ASP A 68 -25.82 2.03 -10.31
CA ASP A 68 -26.35 1.01 -11.23
C ASP A 68 -26.58 -0.34 -10.52
N GLY A 69 -25.64 -0.75 -9.68
CA GLY A 69 -25.78 -1.94 -8.83
C GLY A 69 -26.90 -1.79 -7.81
N PHE A 70 -26.99 -0.61 -7.19
CA PHE A 70 -28.07 -0.24 -6.28
C PHE A 70 -29.45 -0.41 -6.93
N LYS A 71 -29.66 0.19 -8.11
CA LYS A 71 -30.94 0.10 -8.84
C LYS A 71 -31.34 -1.34 -9.13
N ALA A 72 -30.38 -2.20 -9.50
CA ALA A 72 -30.62 -3.61 -9.77
C ALA A 72 -31.05 -4.39 -8.50
N LEU A 73 -30.42 -4.12 -7.35
CA LEU A 73 -30.75 -4.80 -6.10
C LEU A 73 -32.06 -4.33 -5.48
N ILE A 74 -32.36 -3.03 -5.53
CA ILE A 74 -33.60 -2.47 -4.97
C ILE A 74 -34.85 -3.09 -5.61
N LEU A 75 -34.81 -3.37 -6.91
CA LEU A 75 -35.92 -4.01 -7.62
C LEU A 75 -36.09 -5.50 -7.27
N SER A 76 -35.07 -6.09 -6.66
CA SER A 76 -34.96 -7.52 -6.36
C SER A 76 -35.11 -7.82 -4.87
N LEU A 77 -35.46 -6.81 -4.05
CA LEU A 77 -35.57 -6.96 -2.60
C LEU A 77 -36.65 -7.98 -2.21
N PRO A 78 -36.41 -8.77 -1.15
CA PRO A 78 -37.35 -9.80 -0.71
C PRO A 78 -38.63 -9.18 -0.17
N LYS A 79 -39.77 -9.82 -0.47
CA LYS A 79 -41.09 -9.44 0.08
C LYS A 79 -41.25 -9.72 1.58
N THR A 80 -40.26 -10.34 2.21
CA THR A 80 -40.21 -10.55 3.66
C THR A 80 -39.44 -9.43 4.35
N LEU A 81 -38.82 -8.51 3.61
CA LEU A 81 -37.94 -7.49 4.18
C LEU A 81 -38.74 -6.51 5.04
N ILE A 82 -38.28 -6.32 6.27
CA ILE A 82 -38.90 -5.45 7.27
C ILE A 82 -37.98 -4.27 7.58
N HIS A 83 -36.66 -4.47 7.51
CA HIS A 83 -35.64 -3.46 7.79
C HIS A 83 -34.63 -3.37 6.65
N LEU A 84 -34.36 -2.16 6.17
CA LEU A 84 -33.40 -1.88 5.12
C LEU A 84 -32.51 -0.70 5.52
N ASP A 85 -31.21 -0.93 5.58
CA ASP A 85 -30.22 0.11 5.80
C ASP A 85 -29.51 0.41 4.48
N LEU A 86 -29.61 1.67 4.04
CA LEU A 86 -28.98 2.20 2.83
C LEU A 86 -28.04 3.35 3.16
N SER A 87 -27.57 3.44 4.40
CA SER A 87 -26.60 4.44 4.79
C SER A 87 -25.28 4.30 4.03
N ASP A 88 -24.45 5.34 4.01
CA ASP A 88 -23.19 5.41 3.28
C ASP A 88 -23.29 5.19 1.75
N ASN A 89 -24.45 5.41 1.13
CA ASN A 89 -24.58 5.42 -0.35
C ASN A 89 -24.68 6.84 -0.92
N ARG A 90 -23.98 7.08 -2.03
CA ARG A 90 -24.10 8.31 -2.84
C ARG A 90 -25.14 8.14 -3.95
N LEU A 91 -26.41 8.10 -3.55
CA LEU A 91 -27.55 7.95 -4.46
C LEU A 91 -27.78 9.20 -5.30
N ASP A 92 -27.74 9.04 -6.62
CA ASP A 92 -28.20 10.08 -7.56
C ASP A 92 -29.74 10.18 -7.59
N GLU A 93 -30.27 11.24 -8.23
CA GLU A 93 -31.72 11.45 -8.36
C GLU A 93 -32.46 10.25 -8.99
N SER A 94 -31.80 9.55 -9.92
CA SER A 94 -32.36 8.37 -10.59
C SER A 94 -32.50 7.17 -9.63
N SER A 95 -31.53 6.99 -8.73
CA SER A 95 -31.51 5.95 -7.70
C SER A 95 -32.54 6.25 -6.62
N ILE A 96 -32.65 7.50 -6.18
CA ILE A 96 -33.68 7.98 -5.26
C ILE A 96 -35.09 7.75 -5.84
N SER A 97 -35.29 8.04 -7.12
CA SER A 97 -36.57 7.80 -7.81
C SER A 97 -36.92 6.29 -7.86
N THR A 98 -35.92 5.44 -8.08
CA THR A 98 -36.08 3.98 -8.06
C THR A 98 -36.47 3.47 -6.67
N LEU A 99 -35.79 3.95 -5.62
CA LEU A 99 -36.12 3.66 -4.22
C LEU A 99 -37.54 4.13 -3.86
N CYS A 100 -37.92 5.34 -4.24
CA CYS A 100 -39.27 5.86 -4.02
C CYS A 100 -40.34 5.03 -4.73
N SER A 101 -40.04 4.51 -5.92
CA SER A 101 -40.94 3.62 -6.68
C SER A 101 -41.11 2.28 -5.97
N TYR A 102 -40.03 1.71 -5.43
CA TYR A 102 -40.08 0.51 -4.60
C TYR A 102 -40.92 0.74 -3.34
N LEU A 103 -40.70 1.85 -2.63
CA LEU A 103 -41.42 2.20 -1.40
C LEU A 103 -42.94 2.30 -1.60
N LYS A 104 -43.37 2.76 -2.78
CA LYS A 104 -44.79 2.90 -3.19
C LYS A 104 -45.40 1.62 -3.76
N SER A 105 -44.62 0.56 -3.96
CA SER A 105 -45.11 -0.67 -4.58
C SER A 105 -46.11 -1.41 -3.66
N LYS A 106 -47.17 -1.98 -4.25
CA LYS A 106 -48.27 -2.64 -3.51
C LYS A 106 -47.86 -3.92 -2.73
N GLY A 107 -46.60 -4.35 -2.82
CA GLY A 107 -46.07 -5.54 -2.17
C GLY A 107 -44.92 -5.26 -1.19
N ASN A 108 -44.66 -3.99 -0.87
CA ASN A 108 -43.61 -3.61 0.06
C ASN A 108 -44.03 -3.91 1.51
N THR A 109 -43.25 -4.72 2.22
CA THR A 109 -43.43 -5.06 3.65
C THR A 109 -42.51 -4.29 4.59
N LEU A 110 -41.66 -3.43 4.03
CA LEU A 110 -40.67 -2.67 4.78
C LEU A 110 -41.37 -1.82 5.85
N LYS A 111 -40.83 -1.84 7.07
CA LYS A 111 -41.28 -1.01 8.18
C LYS A 111 -40.28 0.07 8.51
N GLU A 112 -38.99 -0.20 8.33
CA GLU A 112 -37.90 0.70 8.67
C GLU A 112 -36.93 0.84 7.49
N LEU A 113 -36.60 2.08 7.16
CA LEU A 113 -35.60 2.45 6.16
C LEU A 113 -34.60 3.41 6.79
N ILE A 114 -33.31 3.10 6.77
CA ILE A 114 -32.24 3.99 7.26
C ILE A 114 -31.53 4.66 6.08
N LEU A 115 -31.34 5.98 6.15
CA LEU A 115 -30.66 6.84 5.16
C LEU A 115 -29.76 7.88 5.84
N ASP A 116 -28.74 8.37 5.13
CA ASP A 116 -27.91 9.51 5.60
C ASP A 116 -28.53 10.88 5.29
N SER A 117 -28.36 11.83 6.22
CA SER A 117 -28.76 13.24 6.00
C SER A 117 -27.75 14.05 5.17
N ASP A 118 -26.48 13.68 5.18
CA ASP A 118 -25.39 14.61 4.85
C ASP A 118 -24.82 14.46 3.42
N LEU A 119 -25.38 13.56 2.60
CA LEU A 119 -25.09 13.45 1.18
C LEU A 119 -26.21 14.15 0.37
N GLU A 120 -26.01 15.44 0.09
CA GLU A 120 -26.75 16.32 -0.86
C GLU A 120 -28.30 16.38 -0.81
N ASN A 121 -28.97 16.07 0.32
CA ASN A 121 -30.44 16.09 0.54
C ASN A 121 -31.22 14.80 0.21
N GLN A 122 -30.59 13.62 0.19
CA GLN A 122 -31.27 12.33 -0.06
C GLN A 122 -32.40 12.03 0.94
N TYR A 123 -32.14 12.12 2.26
CA TYR A 123 -33.14 11.86 3.30
C TYR A 123 -34.41 12.72 3.12
N PHE A 124 -34.22 14.01 2.87
CA PHE A 124 -35.31 14.97 2.69
C PHE A 124 -36.07 14.72 1.38
N GLN A 125 -35.37 14.40 0.29
CA GLN A 125 -35.98 14.08 -1.01
C GLN A 125 -36.81 12.80 -0.93
N VAL A 126 -36.28 11.72 -0.31
CA VAL A 126 -37.04 10.49 -0.13
C VAL A 126 -38.26 10.76 0.76
N GLN A 127 -38.10 11.48 1.88
CA GLN A 127 -39.20 11.80 2.79
C GLN A 127 -40.30 12.65 2.13
N GLN A 128 -39.95 13.60 1.25
CA GLN A 128 -40.91 14.38 0.46
C GLN A 128 -41.59 13.55 -0.63
N LEU A 129 -40.83 12.69 -1.32
CA LEU A 129 -41.33 11.90 -2.45
C LEU A 129 -42.09 10.65 -2.00
N SER A 130 -41.88 10.17 -0.77
CA SER A 130 -42.49 8.97 -0.19
C SER A 130 -43.76 9.24 0.62
N THR A 131 -44.38 10.43 0.49
CA THR A 131 -45.55 10.97 1.24
C THR A 131 -46.78 10.05 1.44
N SER A 132 -46.77 8.82 0.93
CA SER A 132 -47.81 7.79 1.08
C SER A 132 -47.31 6.47 1.68
N SER A 133 -46.06 6.34 2.15
CA SER A 133 -45.52 5.08 2.67
C SER A 133 -45.71 4.94 4.19
N THR A 134 -46.19 3.79 4.66
CA THR A 134 -46.23 3.41 6.09
C THR A 134 -44.86 3.08 6.69
N VAL A 135 -43.79 3.20 5.88
CA VAL A 135 -42.41 2.95 6.27
C VAL A 135 -41.89 4.10 7.11
N LYS A 136 -41.34 3.79 8.29
CA LYS A 136 -40.61 4.74 9.12
C LYS A 136 -39.24 4.97 8.48
N ILE A 137 -39.06 6.15 7.89
CA ILE A 137 -37.76 6.58 7.39
C ILE A 137 -36.99 7.16 8.56
N LEU A 138 -35.85 6.54 8.85
CA LEU A 138 -34.94 6.89 9.91
C LEU A 138 -33.71 7.54 9.28
N ASN A 139 -33.26 8.62 9.91
CA ASN A 139 -31.94 9.15 9.64
C ASN A 139 -30.95 8.26 10.40
N LYS A 140 -29.88 7.77 9.74
CA LYS A 140 -28.78 7.04 10.39
C LYS A 140 -28.24 7.80 11.61
N ASN A 141 -28.38 9.12 11.54
CA ASN A 141 -27.85 10.08 12.50
C ASN A 141 -28.79 10.32 13.72
N ASP A 142 -30.05 9.87 13.67
CA ASP A 142 -31.00 10.05 14.77
C ASP A 142 -31.19 8.75 15.57
N TRP A 143 -30.45 8.60 16.67
CA TRP A 143 -30.56 7.46 17.58
C TRP A 143 -31.85 7.52 18.43
N GLN A 144 -32.45 6.35 18.73
CA GLN A 144 -33.63 6.24 19.60
C GLN A 144 -33.46 5.13 20.65
N ALA A 145 -33.88 5.40 21.89
CA ALA A 145 -33.75 4.46 23.02
C ALA A 145 -34.46 3.10 22.83
N SER A 146 -35.37 2.97 21.87
CA SER A 146 -36.04 1.71 21.53
C SER A 146 -35.13 0.68 20.85
N SER A 147 -34.01 1.10 20.24
CA SER A 147 -33.06 0.22 19.54
C SER A 147 -32.26 -0.68 20.49
N LEU A 148 -32.22 -0.35 21.79
CA LEU A 148 -31.47 -1.08 22.83
C LEU A 148 -32.02 -2.48 23.17
N ARG A 149 -33.25 -2.83 22.77
CA ARG A 149 -33.91 -4.08 23.24
C ARG A 149 -33.71 -5.29 22.34
N ASN A 150 -33.27 -5.12 21.10
CA ASN A 150 -33.29 -6.19 20.09
C ASN A 150 -31.97 -6.38 19.31
N GLU A 151 -30.91 -5.65 19.65
CA GLU A 151 -29.59 -5.78 19.02
C GLU A 151 -28.57 -6.31 20.04
N GLU A 152 -27.66 -7.17 19.58
CA GLU A 152 -26.47 -7.48 20.36
C GLU A 152 -25.74 -6.15 20.67
N PRO A 153 -25.50 -5.80 21.95
CA PRO A 153 -25.08 -4.46 22.33
C PRO A 153 -23.57 -4.28 22.14
N SER A 154 -23.10 -4.32 20.88
CA SER A 154 -21.67 -4.24 20.55
C SER A 154 -21.24 -2.98 19.81
N LEU A 155 -22.11 -2.28 19.07
CA LEU A 155 -21.73 -1.11 18.28
C LEU A 155 -22.75 0.02 18.43
N LEU A 156 -22.37 1.03 19.20
CA LEU A 156 -23.08 2.30 19.28
C LEU A 156 -22.18 3.35 18.61
N ASP A 157 -22.33 3.55 17.29
CA ASP A 157 -21.57 4.56 16.55
C ASP A 157 -22.13 5.95 16.86
N LEU A 158 -21.31 6.76 17.54
CA LEU A 158 -21.70 8.06 18.07
C LEU A 158 -21.38 9.23 17.15
N GLN A 159 -20.80 8.97 15.98
CA GLN A 159 -20.34 10.00 15.04
C GLN A 159 -21.46 10.96 14.63
N TYR A 160 -22.71 10.49 14.66
CA TYR A 160 -23.84 11.23 14.13
C TYR A 160 -24.96 11.51 15.13
N MET A 161 -24.82 11.11 16.39
CA MET A 161 -25.87 11.31 17.39
C MET A 161 -26.16 12.81 17.60
N SER A 162 -27.42 13.20 17.37
CA SER A 162 -27.93 14.52 17.75
C SER A 162 -27.87 14.79 19.26
N ASP A 163 -27.86 16.06 19.70
CA ASP A 163 -27.84 16.43 21.13
C ASP A 163 -28.99 15.77 21.93
N SER A 164 -30.15 15.58 21.29
CA SER A 164 -31.29 14.84 21.83
C SER A 164 -31.00 13.34 21.97
N SER A 165 -30.36 12.74 20.97
CA SER A 165 -29.95 11.33 20.96
C SER A 165 -28.98 11.02 22.11
N TRP A 166 -27.99 11.90 22.32
CA TRP A 166 -27.04 11.80 23.43
C TRP A 166 -27.71 11.93 24.80
N SER A 167 -28.65 12.85 24.93
CA SER A 167 -29.41 13.04 26.17
C SER A 167 -30.28 11.83 26.51
N GLU A 168 -30.91 11.22 25.50
CA GLU A 168 -31.67 9.99 25.67
C GLU A 168 -30.77 8.79 26.00
N LEU A 169 -29.60 8.67 25.38
CA LEU A 169 -28.61 7.64 25.70
C LEU A 169 -28.15 7.74 27.14
N LEU A 170 -27.76 8.93 27.60
CA LEU A 170 -27.38 9.16 28.99
C LEU A 170 -28.53 8.82 29.95
N MET A 171 -29.76 9.21 29.63
CA MET A 171 -30.93 8.83 30.44
C MET A 171 -31.16 7.32 30.46
N ALA A 172 -30.93 6.62 29.35
CA ALA A 172 -31.06 5.16 29.28
C ALA A 172 -29.97 4.46 30.10
N LEU A 173 -28.71 4.86 29.95
CA LEU A 173 -27.57 4.35 30.71
C LEU A 173 -27.70 4.63 32.23
N THR A 174 -28.31 5.75 32.61
CA THR A 174 -28.57 6.08 34.02
C THR A 174 -29.68 5.20 34.62
N LYS A 175 -30.64 4.76 33.81
CA LYS A 175 -31.76 3.92 34.26
C LYS A 175 -31.39 2.43 34.33
N ASP A 176 -30.57 1.96 33.40
CA ASP A 176 -30.05 0.60 33.40
C ASP A 176 -28.68 0.58 32.69
N ASP A 177 -27.63 0.57 33.51
CA ASP A 177 -26.23 0.57 33.07
C ASP A 177 -25.78 -0.80 32.52
N THR A 178 -26.63 -1.83 32.59
CA THR A 178 -26.34 -3.15 32.05
C THR A 178 -26.61 -3.26 30.55
N ILE A 179 -27.30 -2.25 30.00
CA ILE A 179 -27.72 -2.18 28.60
C ILE A 179 -26.53 -2.06 27.64
N CYS A 180 -25.44 -1.37 28.04
CA CYS A 180 -24.25 -1.20 27.20
C CYS A 180 -22.99 -1.74 27.89
N ARG A 181 -22.51 -2.90 27.44
CA ARG A 181 -21.23 -3.49 27.92
C ARG A 181 -20.04 -3.10 27.07
N ALA A 182 -20.26 -2.68 25.83
CA ALA A 182 -19.26 -2.20 24.89
C ALA A 182 -19.77 -0.92 24.19
N MET A 183 -18.84 -0.05 23.82
CA MET A 183 -19.13 1.20 23.13
C MET A 183 -17.98 1.54 22.18
N HIS A 184 -18.34 1.95 20.96
CA HIS A 184 -17.39 2.35 19.93
C HIS A 184 -17.63 3.81 19.57
N LEU A 185 -16.73 4.67 20.04
CA LEU A 185 -16.69 6.09 19.71
C LEU A 185 -15.96 6.27 18.38
N VAL A 186 -16.63 6.75 17.36
CA VAL A 186 -16.01 7.05 16.06
C VAL A 186 -16.04 8.57 15.83
N PHE A 187 -14.87 9.15 15.60
CA PHE A 187 -14.64 10.57 15.31
C PHE A 187 -14.11 10.73 13.88
N LYS A 188 -14.99 10.87 12.88
CA LYS A 188 -14.56 11.11 11.49
C LYS A 188 -14.37 12.60 11.15
N SER A 189 -14.61 13.52 12.08
CA SER A 189 -14.42 14.97 11.96
C SER A 189 -13.85 15.58 13.24
N GLU A 190 -13.38 16.84 13.21
CA GLU A 190 -12.79 17.50 14.38
C GLU A 190 -13.75 17.40 15.56
N VAL A 191 -13.23 16.89 16.69
CA VAL A 191 -14.06 16.67 17.87
C VAL A 191 -14.40 18.01 18.48
N ASP A 192 -15.67 18.40 18.38
CA ASP A 192 -16.10 19.66 18.95
C ASP A 192 -16.19 19.58 20.49
N GLN A 193 -16.28 20.75 21.13
CA GLN A 193 -16.32 20.84 22.59
C GLN A 193 -17.54 20.13 23.21
N LYS A 194 -18.62 19.93 22.44
CA LYS A 194 -19.83 19.22 22.90
C LYS A 194 -19.63 17.71 22.87
N GLN A 195 -19.10 17.17 21.77
CA GLN A 195 -18.73 15.76 21.64
C GLN A 195 -17.73 15.36 22.73
N LEU A 196 -16.75 16.23 23.01
CA LEU A 196 -15.84 16.06 24.14
C LEU A 196 -16.59 16.02 25.47
N THR A 197 -17.59 16.88 25.67
CA THR A 197 -18.41 16.88 26.89
C THR A 197 -19.21 15.59 27.04
N TYR A 198 -19.67 14.98 25.94
CA TYR A 198 -20.36 13.70 25.98
C TYR A 198 -19.43 12.56 26.38
N VAL A 199 -18.24 12.48 25.80
CA VAL A 199 -17.23 11.49 26.22
C VAL A 199 -16.81 11.69 27.67
N LYS A 200 -16.62 12.94 28.11
CA LYS A 200 -16.32 13.27 29.50
C LYS A 200 -17.42 12.76 30.44
N THR A 201 -18.67 13.10 30.12
CA THR A 201 -19.84 12.66 30.91
C THR A 201 -19.94 11.14 30.96
N LEU A 202 -19.63 10.46 29.86
CA LEU A 202 -19.66 9.01 29.78
C LEU A 202 -18.61 8.35 30.69
N LEU A 203 -17.37 8.83 30.64
CA LEU A 203 -16.26 8.31 31.43
C LEU A 203 -16.43 8.59 32.93
N ASP A 204 -16.99 9.75 33.28
CA ASP A 204 -17.19 10.19 34.67
C ASP A 204 -18.26 9.37 35.41
N ASN A 205 -19.32 8.97 34.70
CA ASN A 205 -20.44 8.27 35.32
C ASN A 205 -20.13 6.80 35.67
N GLN A 206 -18.91 6.30 35.40
CA GLN A 206 -18.43 4.96 35.77
C GLN A 206 -19.44 3.85 35.42
N PHE A 207 -20.15 4.01 34.29
CA PHE A 207 -21.08 3.00 33.80
C PHE A 207 -20.36 1.65 33.67
N ARG A 208 -21.08 0.52 33.73
CA ARG A 208 -20.55 -0.85 33.57
C ARG A 208 -20.00 -1.14 32.16
N LEU A 209 -19.65 -0.11 31.41
CA LEU A 209 -18.95 -0.18 30.16
C LEU A 209 -17.60 -0.88 30.37
N LYS A 210 -17.42 -2.01 29.70
CA LYS A 210 -16.20 -2.82 29.78
C LYS A 210 -15.27 -2.57 28.61
N SER A 211 -15.83 -2.26 27.44
CA SER A 211 -15.08 -2.04 26.21
C SER A 211 -15.29 -0.64 25.67
N LEU A 212 -14.19 0.01 25.31
CA LEU A 212 -14.19 1.33 24.69
C LEU A 212 -13.27 1.31 23.47
N ILE A 213 -13.85 1.53 22.29
CA ILE A 213 -13.11 1.73 21.05
C ILE A 213 -13.19 3.21 20.71
N ILE A 214 -12.08 3.85 20.35
CA ILE A 214 -12.04 5.26 19.95
C ILE A 214 -11.34 5.36 18.61
N THR A 215 -12.04 5.75 17.56
CA THR A 215 -11.47 5.98 16.23
C THR A 215 -11.43 7.46 15.92
N GLY A 216 -10.33 7.98 15.39
CA GLY A 216 -10.17 9.39 15.03
C GLY A 216 -9.16 9.56 13.89
N THR A 217 -9.45 10.41 12.90
CA THR A 217 -8.45 10.70 11.85
C THR A 217 -7.31 11.58 12.39
N ASP A 218 -6.14 11.51 11.73
CA ASP A 218 -4.82 11.87 12.26
C ASP A 218 -4.57 13.36 12.68
N ASN A 219 -5.59 14.20 12.76
CA ASN A 219 -5.49 15.59 13.25
C ASN A 219 -6.68 16.05 14.13
N LEU A 220 -7.61 15.17 14.48
CA LEU A 220 -8.92 15.58 15.01
C LEU A 220 -9.03 15.66 16.54
N LEU A 221 -8.09 15.03 17.26
CA LEU A 221 -8.02 15.06 18.73
C LEU A 221 -6.83 15.92 19.14
N ASP A 222 -7.10 17.18 19.49
CA ASP A 222 -6.07 18.09 19.97
C ASP A 222 -5.37 17.57 21.26
N LEU A 223 -4.21 18.15 21.59
CA LEU A 223 -3.41 17.76 22.76
C LEU A 223 -4.19 17.81 24.08
N SER A 224 -5.12 18.75 24.21
CA SER A 224 -5.93 18.91 25.43
C SER A 224 -6.95 17.80 25.57
N ILE A 225 -7.55 17.38 24.45
CA ILE A 225 -8.52 16.28 24.39
C ILE A 225 -7.86 14.97 24.75
N GLN A 226 -6.69 14.67 24.15
CA GLN A 226 -5.95 13.44 24.45
C GLN A 226 -5.54 13.39 25.93
N ARG A 227 -5.06 14.51 26.50
CA ARG A 227 -4.69 14.60 27.92
C ARG A 227 -5.89 14.39 28.84
N ASP A 228 -7.01 15.04 28.57
CA ASP A 228 -8.25 14.87 29.35
C ASP A 228 -8.78 13.43 29.27
N LEU A 229 -8.71 12.81 28.08
CA LEU A 229 -9.10 11.41 27.88
C LEU A 229 -8.24 10.47 28.74
N PHE A 230 -6.91 10.60 28.69
CA PHE A 230 -6.01 9.73 29.46
C PHE A 230 -6.20 9.90 30.97
N GLN A 231 -6.41 11.14 31.44
CA GLN A 231 -6.68 11.39 32.86
C GLN A 231 -7.99 10.74 33.32
N ARG A 232 -9.04 10.77 32.52
CA ARG A 232 -10.33 10.14 32.88
C ARG A 232 -10.28 8.63 32.78
N LEU A 233 -9.59 8.09 31.79
CA LEU A 233 -9.35 6.66 31.69
C LEU A 233 -8.60 6.13 32.91
N LYS A 234 -7.70 6.93 33.50
CA LYS A 234 -6.96 6.59 34.71
C LYS A 234 -7.86 6.50 35.94
N GLU A 235 -8.90 7.33 36.01
CA GLU A 235 -9.89 7.34 37.09
C GLU A 235 -11.03 6.33 36.86
N ASN A 236 -11.18 5.83 35.63
CA ASN A 236 -12.19 4.85 35.26
C ASN A 236 -11.76 3.43 35.62
N ASN A 237 -12.60 2.70 36.37
CA ASN A 237 -12.32 1.31 36.79
C ASN A 237 -13.15 0.26 36.06
N SER A 238 -14.12 0.67 35.24
CA SER A 238 -15.02 -0.25 34.54
C SER A 238 -14.45 -0.74 33.21
N ILE A 239 -13.73 0.12 32.49
CA ILE A 239 -13.14 -0.19 31.19
C ILE A 239 -11.93 -1.11 31.39
N ILE A 240 -12.02 -2.27 30.77
CA ILE A 240 -11.00 -3.34 30.77
C ILE A 240 -10.56 -3.69 29.34
N ASP A 241 -11.29 -3.26 28.32
CA ASP A 241 -10.93 -3.40 26.91
C ASP A 241 -10.88 -2.00 26.28
N LEU A 242 -9.72 -1.63 25.78
CA LEU A 242 -9.46 -0.32 25.20
C LEU A 242 -8.82 -0.47 23.83
N GLU A 243 -9.45 0.09 22.82
CA GLU A 243 -8.88 0.23 21.48
C GLU A 243 -8.82 1.71 21.11
N LEU A 244 -7.64 2.17 20.73
CA LEU A 244 -7.43 3.53 20.24
C LEU A 244 -7.03 3.41 18.77
N HIS A 245 -7.72 4.10 17.89
CA HIS A 245 -7.51 4.16 16.44
C HIS A 245 -7.35 5.63 16.03
N PHE A 246 -6.42 6.34 16.68
CA PHE A 246 -6.01 7.72 16.37
C PHE A 246 -4.56 7.95 16.81
N LYS A 247 -3.78 8.77 16.09
CA LYS A 247 -2.39 9.06 16.49
C LYS A 247 -2.28 9.72 17.87
N ILE A 248 -1.54 9.07 18.77
CA ILE A 248 -1.16 9.64 20.07
C ILE A 248 -0.03 10.64 19.84
N ASP A 249 -0.23 11.91 20.22
CA ASP A 249 0.80 12.92 20.02
C ASP A 249 1.98 12.70 20.99
N SER A 250 3.21 12.82 20.47
CA SER A 250 4.44 12.65 21.25
C SER A 250 4.53 13.53 22.51
N ASN A 251 3.85 14.69 22.52
CA ASN A 251 3.81 15.62 23.66
C ASN A 251 2.87 15.17 24.79
N VAL A 252 1.98 14.21 24.54
CA VAL A 252 1.07 13.61 25.54
C VAL A 252 1.34 12.12 25.76
N PHE A 253 2.36 11.56 25.10
CA PHE A 253 2.68 10.14 25.19
C PHE A 253 3.13 9.72 26.59
N ASN A 254 3.78 10.62 27.35
CA ASN A 254 4.13 10.36 28.75
C ASN A 254 2.87 10.18 29.62
N GLU A 255 1.86 11.02 29.41
CA GLU A 255 0.58 10.90 30.11
C GLU A 255 -0.13 9.59 29.77
N PHE A 256 0.00 9.11 28.53
CA PHE A 256 -0.48 7.79 28.14
C PHE A 256 0.29 6.65 28.85
N VAL A 257 1.62 6.76 28.94
CA VAL A 257 2.48 5.83 29.68
C VAL A 257 2.13 5.81 31.18
N ASP A 258 1.85 6.99 31.77
CA ASP A 258 1.40 7.12 33.15
C ASP A 258 0.02 6.48 33.39
N LEU A 259 -0.89 6.60 32.42
CA LEU A 259 -2.16 5.88 32.42
C LEU A 259 -1.91 4.37 32.48
N LEU A 260 -1.10 3.81 31.57
CA LEU A 260 -0.84 2.36 31.53
C LEU A 260 -0.09 1.84 32.77
N THR A 261 0.80 2.66 33.33
CA THR A 261 1.55 2.29 34.55
C THR A 261 0.64 2.24 35.78
N SER A 262 -0.33 3.16 35.87
CA SER A 262 -1.25 3.23 37.01
C SER A 262 -2.47 2.32 36.87
N LYS A 263 -2.95 2.11 35.65
CA LYS A 263 -4.12 1.31 35.34
C LYS A 263 -3.75 -0.13 35.03
N THR A 264 -4.01 -1.00 36.01
CA THR A 264 -3.72 -2.45 35.91
C THR A 264 -4.93 -3.29 35.53
N SER A 265 -6.09 -2.66 35.24
CA SER A 265 -7.34 -3.36 34.96
C SER A 265 -7.54 -3.74 33.48
N PHE A 266 -6.76 -3.17 32.56
CA PHE A 266 -6.89 -3.51 31.14
C PHE A 266 -6.54 -4.98 30.89
N ILE A 267 -7.50 -5.71 30.36
CA ILE A 267 -7.40 -7.08 29.85
C ILE A 267 -6.97 -7.05 28.38
N ARG A 268 -7.47 -6.09 27.61
CA ARG A 268 -7.12 -5.90 26.20
C ARG A 268 -6.74 -4.45 25.93
N LEU A 269 -5.67 -4.26 25.18
CA LEU A 269 -5.19 -2.95 24.74
C LEU A 269 -4.81 -3.04 23.27
N ALA A 270 -5.51 -2.31 22.41
CA ALA A 270 -5.12 -2.10 21.03
C ALA A 270 -4.72 -0.65 20.79
N LEU A 271 -3.53 -0.47 20.23
CA LEU A 271 -3.01 0.82 19.79
C LEU A 271 -3.27 1.02 18.30
N PRO A 272 -3.31 2.28 17.84
CA PRO A 272 -3.76 2.63 16.51
C PRO A 272 -2.89 2.07 15.40
N ASP A 273 -3.55 1.67 14.32
CA ASP A 273 -2.97 1.36 13.01
C ASP A 273 -2.25 2.58 12.35
N SER A 274 -2.13 3.73 13.00
CA SER A 274 -1.39 4.90 12.47
C SER A 274 -0.61 5.65 13.55
N SER A 275 -0.45 5.05 14.73
CA SER A 275 0.06 5.76 15.91
C SER A 275 1.50 6.23 15.82
N ASN A 276 2.21 5.83 14.77
CA ASN A 276 3.60 6.19 14.53
C ASN A 276 4.48 5.86 15.75
N VAL A 277 4.15 4.79 16.48
CA VAL A 277 4.91 4.33 17.64
C VAL A 277 6.28 3.91 17.15
N SER A 278 7.29 4.69 17.53
CA SER A 278 8.71 4.44 17.28
C SER A 278 9.30 3.49 18.33
N ASP A 279 10.53 3.03 18.11
CA ASP A 279 11.27 2.23 19.10
C ASP A 279 11.37 2.91 20.47
N LYS A 280 11.48 4.26 20.51
CA LYS A 280 11.52 5.02 21.76
C LYS A 280 10.23 4.86 22.56
N GLU A 281 9.10 5.00 21.88
CA GLU A 281 7.76 4.88 22.47
C GLU A 281 7.46 3.42 22.84
N ALA A 282 7.85 2.47 21.98
CA ALA A 282 7.77 1.03 22.27
C ALA A 282 8.53 0.67 23.56
N ILE A 283 9.76 1.18 23.76
CA ILE A 283 10.51 0.99 24.99
C ILE A 283 9.75 1.55 26.20
N MET A 284 9.14 2.72 26.11
CA MET A 284 8.38 3.31 27.21
C MET A 284 7.13 2.47 27.55
N LEU A 285 6.39 2.02 26.55
CA LEU A 285 5.22 1.15 26.71
C LEU A 285 5.61 -0.19 27.34
N SER A 286 6.71 -0.78 26.87
CA SER A 286 7.23 -2.06 27.38
C SER A 286 7.51 -2.00 28.89
N HIS A 287 8.13 -0.90 29.36
CA HIS A 287 8.38 -0.67 30.78
C HIS A 287 7.09 -0.44 31.59
N ALA A 288 6.13 0.31 31.04
CA ALA A 288 4.85 0.57 31.70
C ALA A 288 4.04 -0.71 31.91
N LEU A 289 4.05 -1.59 30.92
CA LEU A 289 3.26 -2.82 30.93
C LEU A 289 3.95 -3.98 31.66
N LYS A 290 5.26 -3.92 31.89
CA LYS A 290 6.06 -5.01 32.47
C LYS A 290 5.47 -5.68 33.71
N ASN A 291 4.90 -4.88 34.63
CA ASN A 291 4.35 -5.37 35.89
C ASN A 291 2.83 -5.63 35.84
N ASN A 292 2.22 -5.55 34.65
CA ASN A 292 0.79 -5.78 34.49
C ASN A 292 0.46 -7.28 34.70
N THR A 293 -0.46 -7.57 35.60
CA THR A 293 -0.81 -8.95 35.97
C THR A 293 -2.14 -9.43 35.35
N VAL A 294 -2.80 -8.55 34.60
CA VAL A 294 -4.17 -8.77 34.09
C VAL A 294 -4.22 -8.77 32.56
N LEU A 295 -3.37 -8.00 31.89
CA LEU A 295 -3.36 -7.83 30.43
C LEU A 295 -3.19 -9.17 29.73
N ARG A 296 -4.14 -9.50 28.85
CA ARG A 296 -4.19 -10.76 28.08
C ARG A 296 -3.94 -10.54 26.60
N SER A 297 -4.29 -9.38 26.05
CA SER A 297 -4.07 -9.05 24.64
C SER A 297 -3.45 -7.68 24.49
N LEU A 298 -2.40 -7.60 23.67
CA LEU A 298 -1.74 -6.37 23.27
C LEU A 298 -1.63 -6.35 21.74
N THR A 299 -2.21 -5.32 21.13
CA THR A 299 -2.16 -5.09 19.68
C THR A 299 -1.48 -3.75 19.41
N ILE A 300 -0.42 -3.74 18.60
CA ILE A 300 0.29 -2.53 18.14
C ILE A 300 0.65 -2.73 16.67
N ASN A 301 -0.27 -2.40 15.80
CA ASN A 301 -0.10 -2.61 14.36
C ASN A 301 0.33 -1.32 13.65
N GLN A 302 0.81 -1.46 12.41
CA GLN A 302 1.06 -0.34 11.49
C GLN A 302 1.86 0.82 12.13
N SER A 303 2.91 0.46 12.87
CA SER A 303 3.75 1.39 13.62
C SER A 303 5.21 1.36 13.11
N GLN A 304 6.06 2.23 13.64
CA GLN A 304 7.47 2.34 13.27
C GLN A 304 8.38 1.49 14.16
N ILE A 305 7.85 0.41 14.73
CA ILE A 305 8.61 -0.46 15.64
C ILE A 305 9.55 -1.33 14.80
N CYS A 306 10.85 -1.21 15.06
CA CYS A 306 11.87 -2.09 14.50
C CYS A 306 12.22 -3.20 15.51
N ASP A 307 13.31 -3.94 15.25
CA ASP A 307 13.79 -4.97 16.17
C ASP A 307 14.06 -4.42 17.58
N ILE A 308 14.56 -3.18 17.71
CA ILE A 308 14.91 -2.60 19.03
C ILE A 308 13.66 -2.46 19.90
N GLY A 309 12.58 -1.88 19.38
CA GLY A 309 11.34 -1.72 20.12
C GLY A 309 10.64 -3.05 20.38
N PHE A 310 10.67 -3.98 19.41
CA PHE A 310 10.10 -5.31 19.59
C PHE A 310 10.83 -6.13 20.65
N GLU A 311 12.17 -6.09 20.66
CA GLU A 311 13.01 -6.73 21.68
C GLU A 311 12.74 -6.16 23.08
N ALA A 312 12.48 -4.85 23.18
CA ALA A 312 12.07 -4.23 24.44
C ALA A 312 10.77 -4.86 24.97
N PHE A 313 9.77 -5.07 24.10
CA PHE A 313 8.56 -5.81 24.46
C PHE A 313 8.87 -7.24 24.86
N LEU A 314 9.58 -8.01 24.03
CA LEU A 314 9.94 -9.41 24.33
C LEU A 314 10.61 -9.57 25.70
N SER A 315 11.54 -8.66 26.04
CA SER A 315 12.25 -8.69 27.34
C SER A 315 11.41 -8.31 28.56
N SER A 316 10.22 -7.73 28.35
CA SER A 316 9.38 -7.18 29.42
C SER A 316 7.89 -7.53 29.27
N LEU A 317 7.58 -8.59 28.51
CA LEU A 317 6.19 -9.01 28.32
C LEU A 317 5.54 -9.32 29.69
N PRO A 318 4.29 -8.88 29.90
CA PRO A 318 3.52 -9.29 31.06
C PRO A 318 3.38 -10.82 31.08
N ASN A 319 3.66 -11.47 32.22
CA ASN A 319 3.43 -12.91 32.41
C ASN A 319 1.95 -13.32 32.26
N SER A 320 1.06 -12.34 32.23
CA SER A 320 -0.37 -12.50 32.03
C SER A 320 -0.76 -12.59 30.56
N LEU A 321 0.11 -12.14 29.64
CA LEU A 321 -0.21 -11.94 28.25
C LEU A 321 -0.40 -13.28 27.54
N SER A 322 -1.51 -13.39 26.81
CA SER A 322 -1.86 -14.54 25.97
C SER A 322 -1.84 -14.26 24.48
N GLU A 323 -1.96 -12.99 24.10
CA GLU A 323 -2.02 -12.57 22.70
C GLU A 323 -1.14 -11.33 22.48
N LEU A 324 -0.28 -11.41 21.47
CA LEU A 324 0.60 -10.34 21.04
C LEU A 324 0.49 -10.15 19.52
N ILE A 325 -0.06 -9.03 19.09
CA ILE A 325 -0.27 -8.72 17.68
C ILE A 325 0.53 -7.46 17.34
N MET A 326 1.51 -7.58 16.45
CA MET A 326 2.36 -6.47 16.01
C MET A 326 2.53 -6.49 14.48
N ASN A 327 1.42 -6.57 13.76
CA ASN A 327 1.41 -6.65 12.30
C ASN A 327 1.83 -5.32 11.65
N ASN A 328 2.37 -5.38 10.44
CA ASN A 328 2.72 -4.21 9.63
C ASN A 328 3.66 -3.24 10.37
N ASN A 329 4.66 -3.77 11.08
CA ASN A 329 5.75 -3.00 11.67
C ASN A 329 7.04 -3.20 10.85
N GLN A 330 8.16 -2.68 11.34
CA GLN A 330 9.48 -2.79 10.71
C GLN A 330 10.36 -3.87 11.35
N ILE A 331 9.75 -4.88 11.96
CA ILE A 331 10.44 -5.99 12.62
C ILE A 331 11.11 -6.88 11.58
N THR A 332 12.37 -7.28 11.81
CA THR A 332 13.15 -8.11 10.89
C THR A 332 13.46 -9.47 11.51
N GLU A 333 14.16 -10.32 10.76
CA GLU A 333 14.60 -11.64 11.20
C GLU A 333 15.54 -11.62 12.42
N LYS A 334 16.15 -10.46 12.74
CA LYS A 334 17.08 -10.30 13.86
C LYS A 334 16.44 -10.58 15.22
N SER A 335 15.13 -10.37 15.33
CA SER A 335 14.36 -10.59 16.56
C SER A 335 13.87 -12.04 16.73
N LEU A 336 13.98 -12.88 15.70
CA LEU A 336 13.50 -14.27 15.76
C LEU A 336 14.15 -15.11 16.86
N PRO A 337 15.47 -15.01 17.17
CA PRO A 337 16.07 -15.74 18.28
C PRO A 337 15.45 -15.39 19.64
N SER A 338 15.13 -14.12 19.86
CA SER A 338 14.50 -13.66 21.11
C SER A 338 13.03 -14.06 21.17
N LEU A 339 12.32 -14.01 20.04
CA LEU A 339 10.96 -14.54 19.92
C LEU A 339 10.92 -16.04 20.25
N LEU A 340 11.89 -16.80 19.73
CA LEU A 340 12.04 -18.23 20.02
C LEU A 340 12.22 -18.49 21.52
N ALA A 341 13.06 -17.71 22.19
CA ALA A 341 13.26 -17.83 23.64
C ALA A 341 11.97 -17.56 24.42
N ILE A 342 11.23 -16.51 24.06
CA ILE A 342 9.98 -16.15 24.74
C ILE A 342 8.86 -17.16 24.51
N ILE A 343 8.71 -17.71 23.31
CA ILE A 343 7.69 -18.75 23.04
C ILE A 343 7.99 -20.01 23.84
N ASN A 344 9.27 -20.32 24.06
CA ASN A 344 9.68 -21.46 24.87
C ASN A 344 9.39 -21.25 26.38
N ASP A 345 9.59 -20.02 26.86
CA ASP A 345 9.56 -19.71 28.29
C ASP A 345 8.19 -19.19 28.79
N SER A 346 7.32 -18.71 27.89
CA SER A 346 6.01 -18.17 28.24
C SER A 346 4.89 -19.22 28.17
N PRO A 347 4.33 -19.67 29.31
CA PRO A 347 3.26 -20.66 29.31
C PRO A 347 1.90 -20.07 28.89
N THR A 348 1.73 -18.75 29.00
CA THR A 348 0.45 -18.05 28.78
C THR A 348 0.27 -17.59 27.35
N LEU A 349 1.34 -17.36 26.59
CA LEU A 349 1.29 -16.85 25.23
C LEU A 349 0.72 -17.93 24.29
N LYS A 350 -0.44 -17.65 23.71
CA LYS A 350 -1.24 -18.55 22.85
C LYS A 350 -1.49 -18.00 21.46
N HIS A 351 -1.27 -16.71 21.22
CA HIS A 351 -1.40 -16.13 19.90
C HIS A 351 -0.33 -15.07 19.68
N ILE A 352 0.43 -15.21 18.59
CA ILE A 352 1.42 -14.23 18.16
C ILE A 352 1.20 -13.96 16.68
N SER A 353 1.14 -12.68 16.30
CA SER A 353 1.02 -12.28 14.91
C SER A 353 2.03 -11.18 14.60
N LEU A 354 2.92 -11.45 13.65
CA LEU A 354 3.89 -10.51 13.07
C LEU A 354 3.72 -10.46 11.53
N ARG A 355 2.49 -10.54 11.04
CA ARG A 355 2.20 -10.45 9.60
C ARG A 355 2.66 -9.11 9.05
N GLU A 356 2.93 -9.06 7.74
CA GLU A 356 3.28 -7.82 7.05
C GLU A 356 4.49 -7.07 7.66
N ASN A 357 5.34 -7.75 8.41
CA ASN A 357 6.62 -7.22 8.88
C ASN A 357 7.74 -7.43 7.83
N ARG A 358 8.95 -6.98 8.16
CA ARG A 358 10.14 -7.09 7.30
C ARG A 358 11.00 -8.33 7.60
N ILE A 359 10.36 -9.44 8.01
CA ILE A 359 11.04 -10.72 8.22
C ILE A 359 11.31 -11.35 6.86
N ARG A 360 12.57 -11.63 6.52
CA ARG A 360 12.96 -12.21 5.23
C ARG A 360 13.87 -13.42 5.42
N SER A 361 13.79 -14.42 4.54
CA SER A 361 14.63 -15.64 4.66
C SER A 361 16.08 -15.44 4.21
N ASN A 362 16.34 -14.45 3.35
CA ASN A 362 17.63 -14.29 2.67
C ASN A 362 18.43 -13.06 3.13
N CYS A 363 18.45 -12.78 4.43
CA CYS A 363 19.17 -11.64 4.97
C CYS A 363 20.65 -11.94 5.26
N SER A 364 21.46 -10.88 5.32
CA SER A 364 22.92 -10.86 5.49
C SER A 364 23.45 -11.39 6.85
N THR A 365 22.62 -12.08 7.65
CA THR A 365 22.92 -12.43 9.04
C THR A 365 23.49 -13.85 9.19
N GLU A 366 24.20 -14.11 10.29
CA GLU A 366 24.60 -15.46 10.75
C GLU A 366 23.39 -16.35 11.12
N ILE A 367 22.17 -15.82 11.04
CA ILE A 367 20.94 -16.48 11.44
C ILE A 367 20.38 -17.23 10.24
N ASN A 368 20.33 -18.56 10.33
CA ASN A 368 19.59 -19.37 9.38
C ASN A 368 18.08 -19.19 9.64
N VAL A 369 17.50 -18.16 9.01
CA VAL A 369 16.11 -17.72 9.26
C VAL A 369 15.11 -18.84 9.09
N LEU A 370 15.26 -19.65 8.04
CA LEU A 370 14.36 -20.79 7.78
C LEU A 370 14.44 -21.82 8.91
N GLU A 371 15.65 -22.18 9.35
CA GLU A 371 15.83 -23.12 10.46
C GLU A 371 15.30 -22.56 11.79
N VAL A 372 15.49 -21.28 12.06
CA VAL A 372 14.95 -20.63 13.26
C VAL A 372 13.44 -20.56 13.20
N ALA A 373 12.86 -20.16 12.06
CA ALA A 373 11.42 -20.12 11.86
C ALA A 373 10.78 -21.51 12.01
N GLU A 374 11.39 -22.56 11.45
CA GLU A 374 10.95 -23.94 11.63
C GLU A 374 10.95 -24.35 13.12
N LYS A 375 11.99 -23.97 13.88
CA LYS A 375 12.04 -24.23 15.33
C LYS A 375 10.93 -23.48 16.07
N ILE A 376 10.70 -22.21 15.72
CA ILE A 376 9.65 -21.38 16.31
C ILE A 376 8.29 -22.03 16.05
N VAL A 377 7.98 -22.39 14.80
CA VAL A 377 6.70 -23.04 14.43
C VAL A 377 6.50 -24.34 15.21
N LYS A 378 7.53 -25.20 15.26
CA LYS A 378 7.46 -26.47 15.97
C LYS A 378 7.18 -26.30 17.47
N ILE A 379 7.82 -25.32 18.12
CA ILE A 379 7.60 -25.05 19.55
C ILE A 379 6.24 -24.38 19.75
N ALA A 380 5.83 -23.46 18.87
CA ALA A 380 4.50 -22.85 18.92
C ALA A 380 3.41 -23.93 18.81
N ASP A 381 3.52 -24.87 17.87
CA ASP A 381 2.62 -26.02 17.74
C ASP A 381 2.58 -26.87 19.02
N ALA A 382 3.75 -27.18 19.60
CA ALA A 382 3.86 -27.93 20.84
C ALA A 382 3.19 -27.20 22.03
N ASN A 383 3.28 -25.87 22.04
CA ASN A 383 2.70 -25.01 23.07
C ASN A 383 1.23 -24.62 22.79
N GLN A 384 0.66 -25.11 21.69
CA GLN A 384 -0.66 -24.73 21.17
C GLN A 384 -0.80 -23.21 21.01
N CYS A 385 0.28 -22.57 20.57
CA CYS A 385 0.35 -21.16 20.25
C CYS A 385 0.09 -20.96 18.76
N ILE A 386 -0.95 -20.21 18.41
CA ILE A 386 -1.22 -19.77 17.05
C ILE A 386 -0.14 -18.76 16.67
N LEU A 387 0.59 -19.05 15.60
CA LEU A 387 1.68 -18.21 15.15
C LEU A 387 1.45 -17.77 13.69
N ASN A 388 1.27 -16.48 13.50
CA ASN A 388 1.20 -15.85 12.18
C ASN A 388 2.50 -15.11 11.90
N LEU A 389 3.49 -15.81 11.33
CA LEU A 389 4.72 -15.22 10.81
C LEU A 389 4.66 -15.21 9.29
N GLU A 390 4.87 -14.04 8.70
CA GLU A 390 4.99 -13.88 7.27
C GLU A 390 6.46 -13.59 6.93
N ILE A 391 7.08 -14.50 6.17
CA ILE A 391 8.43 -14.29 5.65
C ILE A 391 8.26 -13.67 4.26
N ASN A 392 8.48 -12.37 4.18
CA ASN A 392 8.31 -11.58 2.97
C ASN A 392 9.58 -11.68 2.11
N ASP A 393 9.71 -12.77 1.35
CA ASP A 393 10.92 -13.02 0.56
C ASP A 393 10.70 -12.82 -0.94
N LYS A 394 10.62 -11.53 -1.34
CA LYS A 394 10.56 -11.11 -2.74
C LYS A 394 11.74 -11.67 -3.55
N VAL A 395 12.91 -11.84 -2.92
CA VAL A 395 14.13 -12.35 -3.55
C VAL A 395 14.01 -13.85 -3.82
N THR A 396 13.60 -14.65 -2.82
CA THR A 396 13.36 -16.09 -3.01
C THR A 396 12.30 -16.33 -4.06
N LEU A 397 11.20 -15.57 -4.02
CA LEU A 397 10.14 -15.70 -5.02
C LEU A 397 10.69 -15.42 -6.42
N ALA A 398 11.39 -14.29 -6.63
CA ALA A 398 11.96 -13.93 -7.92
C ALA A 398 13.02 -14.93 -8.42
N ILE A 399 13.81 -15.53 -7.52
CA ILE A 399 14.77 -16.58 -7.87
C ILE A 399 14.03 -17.89 -8.21
N ALA A 400 12.99 -18.26 -7.46
CA ALA A 400 12.21 -19.46 -7.73
C ALA A 400 11.42 -19.38 -9.04
N GLU A 401 10.91 -18.19 -9.38
CA GLU A 401 10.21 -17.90 -10.62
C GLU A 401 11.17 -17.62 -11.80
N SER A 402 12.48 -17.49 -11.53
CA SER A 402 13.47 -17.19 -12.56
C SER A 402 13.50 -18.27 -13.64
N THR A 403 13.52 -17.83 -14.90
CA THR A 403 13.68 -18.72 -16.04
C THR A 403 15.15 -18.77 -16.44
N GLY A 404 15.85 -19.78 -15.95
CA GLY A 404 17.28 -19.97 -16.23
C GLY A 404 18.15 -18.99 -15.44
N ASP A 405 18.77 -18.03 -16.12
CA ASP A 405 19.67 -17.04 -15.51
C ASP A 405 19.08 -15.60 -15.51
N TYR A 406 17.78 -15.45 -15.80
CA TYR A 406 17.09 -14.15 -15.79
C TYR A 406 16.20 -14.02 -14.55
N ILE A 407 16.52 -13.02 -13.71
CA ILE A 407 15.76 -12.69 -12.50
C ILE A 407 15.10 -11.33 -12.72
N SER A 408 13.78 -11.28 -12.54
CA SER A 408 12.99 -10.05 -12.71
C SER A 408 12.37 -9.60 -11.40
N PHE A 409 12.48 -8.31 -11.15
CA PHE A 409 11.88 -7.58 -10.04
C PHE A 409 10.94 -6.49 -10.56
N LEU A 410 10.31 -6.73 -11.71
CA LEU A 410 9.43 -5.76 -12.34
C LEU A 410 8.26 -5.41 -11.39
N HIS A 411 8.12 -4.14 -11.02
CA HIS A 411 7.03 -3.65 -10.15
C HIS A 411 6.95 -4.29 -8.76
N THR A 412 8.03 -4.88 -8.24
CA THR A 412 7.99 -5.56 -6.93
C THR A 412 8.16 -4.61 -5.73
N SER A 413 8.32 -3.30 -5.98
CA SER A 413 8.62 -2.28 -4.97
C SER A 413 9.76 -2.72 -4.07
N LEU A 414 10.92 -3.01 -4.66
CA LEU A 414 12.11 -3.42 -3.92
C LEU A 414 12.55 -2.34 -2.94
N GLU A 415 12.84 -2.77 -1.72
CA GLU A 415 13.53 -1.99 -0.71
C GLU A 415 15.05 -2.28 -0.76
N ASP A 416 15.84 -1.44 -0.09
CA ASP A 416 17.30 -1.57 -0.08
C ASP A 416 17.77 -2.94 0.43
N ASP A 417 17.11 -3.46 1.47
CA ASP A 417 17.43 -4.75 2.07
C ASP A 417 17.13 -5.93 1.13
N ASP A 418 16.18 -5.79 0.20
CA ASP A 418 15.90 -6.83 -0.79
C ASP A 418 17.09 -6.95 -1.77
N VAL A 419 17.74 -5.84 -2.12
CA VAL A 419 18.96 -5.85 -2.96
C VAL A 419 20.13 -6.47 -2.21
N LEU A 420 20.23 -6.21 -0.91
CA LEU A 420 21.23 -6.85 -0.05
C LEU A 420 21.02 -8.37 0.01
N GLY A 421 19.77 -8.82 0.15
CA GLY A 421 19.43 -10.23 0.15
C GLY A 421 19.74 -10.91 -1.18
N LEU A 422 19.44 -10.25 -2.30
CA LEU A 422 19.83 -10.73 -3.62
C LEU A 422 21.35 -10.92 -3.74
N HIS A 423 22.14 -9.96 -3.25
CA HIS A 423 23.60 -10.07 -3.27
C HIS A 423 24.09 -11.33 -2.55
N TYR A 424 23.47 -11.66 -1.42
CA TYR A 424 23.81 -12.85 -0.65
C TYR A 424 23.44 -14.14 -1.40
N GLU A 425 22.24 -14.24 -1.97
CA GLU A 425 21.84 -15.42 -2.73
C GLU A 425 22.69 -15.65 -3.98
N LEU A 426 22.97 -14.59 -4.74
CA LEU A 426 23.81 -14.68 -5.92
C LEU A 426 25.25 -15.11 -5.58
N LYS A 427 25.77 -14.78 -4.39
CA LYS A 427 27.06 -15.27 -3.89
C LYS A 427 27.07 -16.78 -3.61
N LYS A 428 25.93 -17.41 -3.36
CA LYS A 428 25.86 -18.88 -3.22
C LYS A 428 25.88 -19.58 -4.58
N MET A 429 25.46 -18.89 -5.65
CA MET A 429 25.33 -19.42 -7.01
C MET A 429 26.43 -18.92 -7.93
N LEU A 430 27.69 -19.03 -7.48
CA LEU A 430 28.87 -18.65 -8.27
C LEU A 430 28.97 -19.53 -9.53
N ASN A 431 29.44 -18.95 -10.64
CA ASN A 431 29.61 -19.56 -11.97
C ASN A 431 28.39 -19.54 -12.92
N ARG A 432 27.38 -18.71 -12.64
CA ARG A 432 26.26 -18.44 -13.57
C ARG A 432 26.31 -17.01 -14.11
N ASN A 433 25.72 -16.81 -15.28
CA ASN A 433 25.69 -15.51 -15.98
C ASN A 433 24.32 -14.87 -15.81
N TRP A 434 24.17 -14.02 -14.81
CA TRP A 434 22.87 -13.47 -14.46
C TRP A 434 22.48 -12.28 -15.31
N SER A 435 21.19 -12.24 -15.66
CA SER A 435 20.51 -11.08 -16.22
C SER A 435 19.52 -10.58 -15.17
N LEU A 436 19.71 -9.34 -14.71
CA LEU A 436 18.90 -8.76 -13.65
C LEU A 436 18.01 -7.66 -14.21
N ASP A 437 16.72 -7.74 -13.91
CA ASP A 437 15.76 -6.70 -14.26
C ASP A 437 15.20 -6.05 -13.00
N PHE A 438 15.67 -4.84 -12.74
CA PHE A 438 15.26 -4.01 -11.62
C PHE A 438 14.26 -2.94 -12.02
N SER A 439 13.65 -3.03 -13.20
CA SER A 439 12.83 -1.96 -13.76
C SER A 439 11.59 -1.65 -12.89
N TYR A 440 11.20 -0.37 -12.87
CA TYR A 440 10.06 0.17 -12.14
C TYR A 440 10.11 0.01 -10.61
N ASN A 441 11.31 -0.06 -10.03
CA ASN A 441 11.53 -0.04 -8.58
C ASN A 441 11.93 1.37 -8.12
N ARG A 442 10.94 2.15 -7.68
CA ARG A 442 11.11 3.55 -7.23
C ARG A 442 11.43 3.70 -5.74
N ALA A 443 11.34 2.62 -4.98
CA ALA A 443 11.55 2.65 -3.53
C ALA A 443 13.02 2.49 -3.12
N LEU A 444 13.93 2.20 -4.05
CA LEU A 444 15.35 2.05 -3.78
C LEU A 444 16.00 3.38 -3.43
N SER A 445 16.62 3.45 -2.25
CA SER A 445 17.40 4.60 -1.80
C SER A 445 18.85 4.51 -2.28
N SER A 446 19.67 5.52 -1.94
CA SER A 446 21.12 5.47 -2.21
C SER A 446 21.81 4.25 -1.60
N VAL A 447 21.25 3.66 -0.53
CA VAL A 447 21.76 2.43 0.08
C VAL A 447 21.53 1.23 -0.84
N GLY A 448 20.33 1.04 -1.39
CA GLY A 448 20.02 -0.06 -2.31
C GLY A 448 20.87 -0.02 -3.58
N TYR A 449 21.11 1.17 -4.13
CA TYR A 449 22.01 1.34 -5.28
C TYR A 449 23.49 1.09 -4.96
N ARG A 450 23.92 1.31 -3.70
CA ARG A 450 25.25 0.86 -3.24
C ARG A 450 25.33 -0.65 -3.22
N TYR A 451 24.32 -1.35 -2.71
CA TYR A 451 24.29 -2.82 -2.76
C TYR A 451 24.28 -3.35 -4.19
N LEU A 452 23.52 -2.73 -5.10
CA LEU A 452 23.57 -3.07 -6.52
C LEU A 452 24.97 -2.84 -7.12
N THR A 453 25.63 -1.76 -6.73
CA THR A 453 27.03 -1.49 -7.12
C THR A 453 27.99 -2.57 -6.60
N ASP A 454 27.78 -3.06 -5.39
CA ASP A 454 28.56 -4.15 -4.81
C ASP A 454 28.31 -5.47 -5.56
N ILE A 455 27.07 -5.76 -5.97
CA ILE A 455 26.75 -6.89 -6.85
C ILE A 455 27.57 -6.76 -8.14
N LEU A 456 27.51 -5.61 -8.80
CA LEU A 456 28.21 -5.35 -10.07
C LEU A 456 29.74 -5.33 -9.96
N SER A 457 30.29 -5.11 -8.76
CA SER A 457 31.73 -5.07 -8.49
C SER A 457 32.28 -6.38 -7.92
N SER A 458 31.40 -7.35 -7.64
CA SER A 458 31.76 -8.64 -7.02
C SER A 458 32.23 -9.69 -8.05
N THR A 459 32.47 -10.90 -7.56
CA THR A 459 32.74 -12.08 -8.41
C THR A 459 31.49 -12.63 -9.11
N ILE A 460 30.30 -12.07 -8.84
CA ILE A 460 29.04 -12.46 -9.48
C ILE A 460 29.06 -11.97 -10.93
N ASN A 461 28.83 -12.88 -11.88
CA ASN A 461 28.87 -12.51 -13.30
C ASN A 461 27.50 -11.99 -13.77
N ILE A 462 27.28 -10.68 -13.66
CA ILE A 462 26.11 -10.02 -14.26
C ILE A 462 26.42 -9.65 -15.71
N VAL A 463 25.64 -10.22 -16.65
CA VAL A 463 25.80 -10.04 -18.10
C VAL A 463 24.78 -9.07 -18.70
N ALA A 464 23.62 -8.92 -18.06
CA ALA A 464 22.63 -7.92 -18.46
C ALA A 464 21.99 -7.27 -17.23
N LEU A 465 21.70 -5.97 -17.34
CA LEU A 465 21.03 -5.20 -16.29
C LEU A 465 20.00 -4.25 -16.90
N SER A 466 18.77 -4.28 -16.38
CA SER A 466 17.75 -3.26 -16.65
C SER A 466 17.40 -2.49 -15.39
N LEU A 467 17.34 -1.17 -15.50
CA LEU A 467 17.00 -0.21 -14.46
C LEU A 467 15.93 0.77 -14.94
N LYS A 468 15.11 0.37 -15.91
CA LYS A 468 14.14 1.27 -16.56
C LYS A 468 13.20 1.89 -15.51
N ARG A 469 13.05 3.22 -15.52
CA ARG A 469 12.14 3.99 -14.63
C ARG A 469 12.30 3.75 -13.12
N ASN A 470 13.52 3.82 -12.59
CA ASN A 470 13.77 3.63 -11.16
C ASN A 470 13.96 4.91 -10.33
N GLN A 471 13.83 6.10 -10.94
CA GLN A 471 13.81 7.40 -10.25
C GLN A 471 14.96 7.59 -9.23
N MET A 472 16.20 7.48 -9.70
CA MET A 472 17.38 7.69 -8.85
C MET A 472 17.49 9.15 -8.37
N ASN A 473 17.63 9.35 -7.06
CA ASN A 473 18.09 10.64 -6.54
C ASN A 473 19.59 10.88 -6.91
N GLU A 474 20.10 12.09 -6.69
CA GLU A 474 21.46 12.46 -7.11
C GLU A 474 22.56 11.60 -6.47
N GLU A 475 22.44 11.29 -5.17
CA GLU A 475 23.42 10.46 -4.46
C GLU A 475 23.43 9.03 -5.00
N ALA A 476 22.24 8.43 -5.15
CA ALA A 476 22.04 7.10 -5.70
C ALA A 476 22.60 7.00 -7.12
N ARG A 477 22.26 7.97 -7.97
CA ARG A 477 22.71 8.04 -9.36
C ARG A 477 24.24 8.14 -9.45
N THR A 478 24.85 9.05 -8.70
CA THR A 478 26.31 9.23 -8.70
C THR A 478 27.03 7.98 -8.21
N SER A 479 26.56 7.39 -7.10
CA SER A 479 27.14 6.18 -6.53
C SER A 479 27.06 5.00 -7.50
N PHE A 480 25.87 4.77 -8.04
CA PHE A 480 25.62 3.70 -9.00
C PHE A 480 26.45 3.86 -10.27
N LEU A 481 26.43 5.03 -10.91
CA LEU A 481 27.13 5.26 -12.17
C LEU A 481 28.66 5.20 -12.01
N ASN A 482 29.19 5.68 -10.88
CA ASN A 482 30.60 5.50 -10.56
C ASN A 482 30.96 4.00 -10.43
N GLY A 483 30.11 3.22 -9.76
CA GLY A 483 30.21 1.77 -9.70
C GLY A 483 30.18 1.11 -11.08
N LEU A 484 29.15 1.43 -11.88
CA LEU A 484 28.95 0.94 -13.23
C LEU A 484 30.16 1.22 -14.12
N SER A 485 30.79 2.39 -14.00
CA SER A 485 31.99 2.77 -14.77
C SER A 485 33.20 1.83 -14.56
N LYS A 486 33.19 1.05 -13.47
CA LYS A 486 34.22 0.06 -13.13
C LYS A 486 33.85 -1.35 -13.61
N ASN A 487 32.58 -1.62 -13.93
CA ASN A 487 32.13 -2.92 -14.39
C ASN A 487 32.73 -3.29 -15.76
N ARG A 488 33.03 -4.58 -15.95
CA ARG A 488 33.62 -5.15 -17.17
C ARG A 488 32.90 -6.41 -17.65
N THR A 489 31.76 -6.75 -17.05
CA THR A 489 31.04 -8.02 -17.27
C THR A 489 29.74 -7.83 -18.05
N LEU A 490 29.13 -6.64 -17.96
CA LEU A 490 27.86 -6.33 -18.61
C LEU A 490 28.02 -6.27 -20.12
N LYS A 491 27.18 -7.01 -20.83
CA LYS A 491 27.03 -7.00 -22.29
C LYS A 491 25.88 -6.09 -22.74
N ASN A 492 24.80 -6.07 -21.97
CA ASN A 492 23.58 -5.31 -22.27
C ASN A 492 23.16 -4.49 -21.05
N VAL A 493 22.90 -3.20 -21.23
CA VAL A 493 22.48 -2.31 -20.14
C VAL A 493 21.31 -1.42 -20.59
N ILE A 494 20.24 -1.40 -19.80
CA ILE A 494 19.03 -0.60 -20.04
C ILE A 494 18.87 0.36 -18.86
N ILE A 495 18.97 1.66 -19.09
CA ILE A 495 18.81 2.73 -18.07
C ILE A 495 17.62 3.66 -18.42
N CYS A 496 16.82 3.31 -19.43
CA CYS A 496 15.81 4.18 -20.01
C CYS A 496 14.86 4.83 -19.00
N GLU A 497 14.34 6.00 -19.38
CA GLU A 497 13.33 6.74 -18.62
C GLU A 497 13.78 7.02 -17.17
N ASN A 498 15.09 7.27 -16.97
CA ASN A 498 15.65 7.81 -15.73
C ASN A 498 16.27 9.18 -16.01
N THR A 499 16.02 10.15 -15.16
CA THR A 499 16.62 11.49 -15.29
C THR A 499 18.14 11.42 -15.03
N LEU A 500 18.92 11.62 -16.10
CA LEU A 500 20.38 11.74 -16.06
C LEU A 500 20.77 13.17 -16.43
N ASN A 501 21.75 13.72 -15.73
CA ASN A 501 22.32 15.02 -16.06
C ASN A 501 23.52 14.87 -17.03
N SER A 502 24.03 15.99 -17.56
CA SER A 502 25.14 15.98 -18.51
C SER A 502 26.46 15.44 -17.93
N GLN A 503 26.67 15.55 -16.61
CA GLN A 503 27.86 15.00 -15.93
C GLN A 503 27.78 13.47 -15.80
N ASP A 504 26.59 12.91 -15.68
CA ASP A 504 26.37 11.46 -15.63
C ASP A 504 26.89 10.75 -16.89
N MET A 505 26.88 11.45 -18.03
CA MET A 505 27.44 10.95 -19.29
C MET A 505 28.96 10.77 -19.25
N GLU A 506 29.67 11.39 -18.30
CA GLU A 506 31.08 11.10 -18.08
C GLU A 506 31.29 9.69 -17.50
N TYR A 507 30.44 9.27 -16.56
CA TYR A 507 30.49 7.92 -15.99
C TYR A 507 30.08 6.87 -17.02
N ILE A 508 28.99 7.12 -17.76
CA ILE A 508 28.55 6.24 -18.86
C ILE A 508 29.63 6.17 -19.95
N GLY A 509 30.23 7.29 -20.33
CA GLY A 509 31.34 7.35 -21.28
C GLY A 509 32.54 6.47 -20.87
N ARG A 510 32.96 6.57 -19.60
CA ARG A 510 34.02 5.71 -19.03
C ARG A 510 33.62 4.24 -19.00
N PHE A 511 32.36 3.93 -18.69
CA PHE A 511 31.84 2.56 -18.72
C PHE A 511 31.95 1.96 -20.13
N ILE A 512 31.39 2.63 -21.14
CA ILE A 512 31.37 2.12 -22.52
C ILE A 512 32.78 1.98 -23.11
N GLN A 513 33.70 2.89 -22.77
CA GLN A 513 35.08 2.85 -23.26
C GLN A 513 35.88 1.70 -22.62
N LYS A 514 35.71 1.49 -21.31
CA LYS A 514 36.55 0.54 -20.57
C LYS A 514 35.97 -0.88 -20.54
N ASN A 515 34.70 -1.07 -20.86
CA ASN A 515 34.08 -2.40 -20.90
C ASN A 515 34.26 -3.03 -22.31
N PRO A 516 35.15 -4.03 -22.46
CA PRO A 516 35.50 -4.58 -23.77
C PRO A 516 34.39 -5.45 -24.39
N ILE A 517 33.42 -5.90 -23.60
CA ILE A 517 32.38 -6.84 -24.04
C ILE A 517 30.99 -6.22 -24.10
N LEU A 518 30.84 -4.93 -23.74
CA LEU A 518 29.58 -4.23 -23.85
C LEU A 518 29.15 -4.13 -25.32
N LYS A 519 27.95 -4.62 -25.63
CA LYS A 519 27.38 -4.63 -26.98
C LYS A 519 26.26 -3.64 -27.14
N GLN A 520 25.42 -3.48 -26.12
CA GLN A 520 24.21 -2.66 -26.22
C GLN A 520 24.04 -1.80 -24.98
N ILE A 521 23.71 -0.53 -25.20
CA ILE A 521 23.27 0.38 -24.14
C ILE A 521 22.03 1.14 -24.59
N ASP A 522 21.02 1.16 -23.73
CA ASP A 522 19.77 1.88 -23.94
C ASP A 522 19.63 3.02 -22.92
N LEU A 523 19.64 4.25 -23.46
CA LEU A 523 19.53 5.53 -22.77
C LEU A 523 18.32 6.33 -23.29
N HIS A 524 17.31 5.63 -23.80
CA HIS A 524 16.05 6.23 -24.21
C HIS A 524 15.41 7.05 -23.08
N GLY A 525 14.96 8.27 -23.34
CA GLY A 525 14.16 9.03 -22.37
C GLY A 525 14.94 9.45 -21.12
N CYS A 526 16.27 9.62 -21.21
CA CYS A 526 17.12 9.93 -20.07
C CYS A 526 17.40 11.44 -19.88
N GLU A 527 16.68 12.31 -20.60
CA GLU A 527 16.85 13.77 -20.58
C GLU A 527 18.25 14.25 -21.03
N ILE A 528 18.94 13.47 -21.86
CA ILE A 528 20.29 13.81 -22.35
C ILE A 528 20.21 15.02 -23.29
N ASP A 529 20.93 16.09 -22.95
CA ASP A 529 21.06 17.30 -23.75
C ASP A 529 22.31 17.29 -24.65
N ASP A 530 22.57 18.39 -25.36
CA ASP A 530 23.74 18.53 -26.22
C ASP A 530 25.07 18.34 -25.47
N ASP A 531 25.18 18.87 -24.25
CA ASP A 531 26.42 18.76 -23.49
C ASP A 531 26.64 17.31 -23.04
N GLY A 532 25.58 16.59 -22.64
CA GLY A 532 25.62 15.16 -22.37
C GLY A 532 26.03 14.34 -23.62
N ALA A 533 25.44 14.64 -24.78
CA ALA A 533 25.78 14.00 -26.05
C ALA A 533 27.26 14.25 -26.44
N ILE A 534 27.77 15.46 -26.23
CA ILE A 534 29.18 15.81 -26.46
C ILE A 534 30.10 15.06 -25.49
N HIS A 535 29.70 14.90 -24.22
CA HIS A 535 30.47 14.10 -23.27
C HIS A 535 30.56 12.65 -23.71
N LEU A 536 29.43 12.05 -24.10
CA LEU A 536 29.39 10.67 -24.60
C LEU A 536 30.25 10.50 -25.86
N ALA A 537 30.18 11.45 -26.80
CA ALA A 537 30.95 11.44 -28.04
C ALA A 537 32.47 11.33 -27.83
N LYS A 538 33.02 11.92 -26.76
CA LYS A 538 34.45 11.82 -26.43
C LYS A 538 34.93 10.38 -26.21
N TYR A 539 34.04 9.47 -25.84
CA TYR A 539 34.38 8.09 -25.45
C TYR A 539 34.01 7.04 -26.52
N LEU A 540 33.07 7.37 -27.41
CA LEU A 540 32.58 6.49 -28.46
C LEU A 540 33.67 5.90 -29.38
N PRO A 541 34.70 6.66 -29.84
CA PRO A 541 35.68 6.14 -30.81
C PRO A 541 36.49 4.93 -30.30
N ALA A 542 36.55 4.72 -28.99
CA ALA A 542 37.35 3.68 -28.34
C ALA A 542 36.49 2.57 -27.70
N CYS A 543 35.21 2.46 -28.04
CA CYS A 543 34.31 1.44 -27.49
C CYS A 543 33.98 0.31 -28.50
N ASN A 544 33.41 -0.79 -27.99
CA ASN A 544 33.01 -1.97 -28.77
C ASN A 544 31.48 -2.11 -28.92
N LEU A 545 30.74 -1.02 -28.74
CA LEU A 545 29.28 -1.00 -28.83
C LEU A 545 28.80 -1.33 -30.24
N GLU A 546 27.76 -2.16 -30.32
CA GLU A 546 27.03 -2.49 -31.54
C GLU A 546 25.70 -1.74 -31.64
N SER A 547 25.10 -1.36 -30.51
CA SER A 547 23.83 -0.63 -30.45
C SER A 547 23.85 0.48 -29.40
N LEU A 548 23.44 1.67 -29.80
CA LEU A 548 23.27 2.85 -28.95
C LEU A 548 21.89 3.47 -29.18
N GLU A 549 21.04 3.42 -28.16
CA GLU A 549 19.69 3.98 -28.18
C GLU A 549 19.65 5.28 -27.36
N LEU A 550 19.34 6.40 -28.04
CA LEU A 550 19.30 7.76 -27.52
C LEU A 550 17.97 8.47 -27.86
N SER A 551 16.91 7.72 -28.17
CA SER A 551 15.62 8.28 -28.50
C SER A 551 14.97 9.03 -27.35
N GLN A 552 14.07 9.97 -27.66
CA GLN A 552 13.28 10.74 -26.70
C GLN A 552 14.18 11.48 -25.68
N ASN A 553 15.29 12.04 -26.15
CA ASN A 553 16.17 12.90 -25.36
C ASN A 553 16.07 14.36 -25.86
N SER A 554 16.90 15.24 -25.32
CA SER A 554 16.95 16.67 -25.64
C SER A 554 18.13 17.03 -26.55
N ILE A 555 18.57 16.10 -27.40
CA ILE A 555 19.74 16.29 -28.28
C ILE A 555 19.34 17.16 -29.47
N SER A 556 20.04 18.28 -29.68
CA SER A 556 19.81 19.19 -30.80
C SER A 556 20.82 18.94 -31.93
N ASP A 557 20.88 19.85 -32.89
CA ASP A 557 21.84 19.81 -33.99
C ASP A 557 23.30 19.74 -33.52
N ARG A 558 23.63 20.41 -32.42
CA ARG A 558 25.00 20.47 -31.88
C ARG A 558 25.43 19.11 -31.32
N GLY A 559 24.59 18.46 -30.50
CA GLY A 559 24.86 17.13 -29.97
C GLY A 559 24.86 16.07 -31.06
N CYS A 560 23.93 16.14 -32.01
CA CYS A 560 23.86 15.26 -33.18
C CYS A 560 25.18 15.29 -33.98
N ALA A 561 25.69 16.47 -34.29
CA ALA A 561 26.96 16.61 -35.01
C ALA A 561 28.15 15.99 -34.24
N SER A 562 28.20 16.20 -32.93
CA SER A 562 29.24 15.61 -32.08
C SER A 562 29.19 14.09 -32.05
N LEU A 563 27.98 13.50 -31.96
CA LEU A 563 27.80 12.06 -31.97
C LEU A 563 28.22 11.46 -33.32
N LEU A 564 27.68 11.96 -34.44
CA LEU A 564 27.95 11.42 -35.78
C LEU A 564 29.44 11.45 -36.16
N SER A 565 30.16 12.49 -35.73
CA SER A 565 31.61 12.62 -35.94
C SER A 565 32.47 11.66 -35.10
N SER A 566 31.88 10.99 -34.11
CA SER A 566 32.60 10.17 -33.12
C SER A 566 32.13 8.70 -33.07
N ILE A 567 31.29 8.27 -34.01
CA ILE A 567 30.77 6.90 -34.06
C ILE A 567 31.92 5.89 -34.32
N PRO A 568 32.04 4.81 -33.52
CA PRO A 568 33.03 3.78 -33.78
C PRO A 568 32.58 2.86 -34.92
N SER A 569 33.54 2.20 -35.58
CA SER A 569 33.27 1.25 -36.66
C SER A 569 32.52 -0.02 -36.21
N THR A 570 32.45 -0.25 -34.91
CA THR A 570 31.70 -1.36 -34.29
C THR A 570 30.20 -1.08 -34.19
N LEU A 571 29.78 0.18 -34.22
CA LEU A 571 28.37 0.55 -34.04
C LEU A 571 27.56 0.23 -35.29
N LEU A 572 26.52 -0.60 -35.11
CA LEU A 572 25.62 -1.05 -36.17
C LEU A 572 24.27 -0.34 -36.09
N ASN A 573 23.82 0.03 -34.89
CA ASN A 573 22.53 0.67 -34.67
C ASN A 573 22.71 1.95 -33.85
N LEU A 574 22.20 3.07 -34.38
CA LEU A 574 22.08 4.33 -33.67
C LEU A 574 20.67 4.85 -33.81
N SER A 575 20.07 5.23 -32.69
CA SER A 575 18.72 5.79 -32.67
C SER A 575 18.73 7.15 -31.97
N LEU A 576 18.35 8.17 -32.72
CA LEU A 576 18.17 9.56 -32.30
C LEU A 576 16.70 9.98 -32.45
N ARG A 577 15.76 9.04 -32.51
CA ARG A 577 14.33 9.31 -32.71
C ARG A 577 13.77 10.22 -31.62
N GLY A 578 12.91 11.18 -31.94
CA GLY A 578 12.24 11.98 -30.91
C GLY A 578 13.18 12.93 -30.16
N ASN A 579 14.20 13.44 -30.84
CA ASN A 579 15.10 14.46 -30.31
C ASN A 579 14.78 15.84 -30.92
N GLN A 580 15.67 16.81 -30.77
CA GLN A 580 15.52 18.19 -31.23
C GLN A 580 16.39 18.49 -32.48
N VAL A 581 16.66 17.47 -33.30
CA VAL A 581 17.47 17.62 -34.52
C VAL A 581 16.65 18.35 -35.59
N THR A 582 17.19 19.43 -36.15
CA THR A 582 16.51 20.27 -37.14
C THR A 582 17.16 20.13 -38.51
N LYS A 583 16.62 20.84 -39.51
CA LYS A 583 17.21 20.91 -40.86
C LYS A 583 18.66 21.42 -40.89
N SER A 584 19.14 22.09 -39.84
CA SER A 584 20.53 22.55 -39.74
C SER A 584 21.52 21.36 -39.72
N SER A 585 21.11 20.20 -39.21
CA SER A 585 21.94 18.98 -39.22
C SER A 585 21.97 18.24 -40.54
N LEU A 586 21.19 18.64 -41.56
CA LEU A 586 21.09 17.91 -42.82
C LEU A 586 22.45 17.67 -43.46
N GLN A 587 23.28 18.71 -43.58
CA GLN A 587 24.60 18.57 -44.20
C GLN A 587 25.51 17.64 -43.38
N THR A 588 25.42 17.70 -42.06
CA THR A 588 26.20 16.83 -41.17
C THR A 588 25.80 15.37 -41.33
N ILE A 589 24.50 15.09 -41.40
CA ILE A 589 23.97 13.74 -41.61
C ILE A 589 24.40 13.21 -42.98
N LEU A 590 24.22 13.98 -44.06
CA LEU A 590 24.63 13.56 -45.40
C LEU A 590 26.14 13.27 -45.48
N THR A 591 26.96 14.17 -44.91
CA THR A 591 28.42 14.00 -44.89
C THR A 591 28.83 12.77 -44.08
N PHE A 592 28.14 12.47 -42.98
CA PHE A 592 28.35 11.25 -42.20
C PHE A 592 27.98 10.00 -43.00
N LEU A 593 26.83 10.01 -43.68
CA LEU A 593 26.37 8.90 -44.49
C LEU A 593 27.35 8.59 -45.62
N ASP A 594 27.92 9.62 -46.27
CA ASP A 594 28.89 9.46 -47.35
C ASP A 594 30.20 8.75 -46.91
N VAL A 595 30.57 8.85 -45.63
CA VAL A 595 31.83 8.29 -45.10
C VAL A 595 31.64 7.01 -44.27
N ASN A 596 30.47 6.83 -43.65
CA ASN A 596 30.22 5.71 -42.76
C ASN A 596 29.82 4.46 -43.57
N GLN A 597 30.53 3.35 -43.33
CA GLN A 597 30.28 2.08 -44.02
C GLN A 597 29.87 0.95 -43.09
N THR A 598 29.69 1.24 -41.79
CA THR A 598 29.52 0.21 -40.74
C THR A 598 28.13 0.23 -40.13
N LEU A 599 27.53 1.41 -40.00
CA LEU A 599 26.21 1.58 -39.43
C LEU A 599 25.17 0.95 -40.36
N LYS A 600 24.31 0.12 -39.80
CA LYS A 600 23.23 -0.57 -40.52
C LYS A 600 21.89 0.11 -40.33
N ASN A 601 21.64 0.70 -39.17
CA ASN A 601 20.36 1.33 -38.84
C ASN A 601 20.60 2.70 -38.20
N LEU A 602 19.96 3.72 -38.77
CA LEU A 602 19.94 5.08 -38.24
C LEU A 602 18.49 5.56 -38.14
N THR A 603 17.99 5.71 -36.92
CA THR A 603 16.63 6.20 -36.67
C THR A 603 16.67 7.66 -36.28
N ILE A 604 16.00 8.52 -37.04
CA ILE A 604 15.91 9.98 -36.79
C ILE A 604 14.46 10.49 -36.86
N ARG A 605 13.47 9.61 -36.96
CA ARG A 605 12.03 9.93 -36.92
C ARG A 605 11.65 10.78 -35.71
N ASN A 606 10.52 11.49 -35.81
CA ASN A 606 10.00 12.36 -34.76
C ASN A 606 10.98 13.48 -34.33
N ASN A 607 11.85 13.93 -35.23
CA ASN A 607 12.68 15.12 -35.04
C ASN A 607 12.16 16.28 -35.90
N PRO A 608 12.38 17.55 -35.51
CA PRO A 608 12.02 18.74 -36.31
C PRO A 608 12.63 18.81 -37.73
N ILE A 609 13.59 17.94 -38.06
CA ILE A 609 14.21 17.82 -39.39
C ILE A 609 13.26 17.31 -40.49
N LEU A 610 12.14 16.67 -40.13
CA LEU A 610 11.30 15.88 -41.05
C LEU A 610 10.29 16.72 -41.84
N GLU A 611 10.80 17.60 -42.70
CA GLU A 611 10.07 18.01 -43.90
C GLU A 611 10.21 16.89 -44.96
N GLU A 612 9.14 16.55 -45.69
CA GLU A 612 9.10 15.40 -46.63
C GLU A 612 10.27 15.39 -47.63
N THR A 613 10.61 16.56 -48.16
CA THR A 613 11.73 16.76 -49.11
C THR A 613 13.13 16.54 -48.52
N ILE A 614 13.28 16.66 -47.20
CA ILE A 614 14.55 16.44 -46.49
C ILE A 614 14.71 14.94 -46.18
N TYR A 615 13.62 14.27 -45.80
CA TYR A 615 13.62 12.84 -45.54
C TYR A 615 14.05 12.04 -46.78
N GLU A 616 13.53 12.39 -47.96
CA GLU A 616 13.91 11.74 -49.23
C GLU A 616 15.42 11.79 -49.49
N LYS A 617 16.06 12.95 -49.22
CA LYS A 617 17.50 13.12 -49.42
C LYS A 617 18.33 12.23 -48.49
N ILE A 618 17.92 12.14 -47.22
CA ILE A 618 18.60 11.29 -46.24
C ILE A 618 18.37 9.82 -46.59
N TYR A 619 17.15 9.47 -47.01
CA TYR A 619 16.78 8.12 -47.43
C TYR A 619 17.61 7.63 -48.62
N GLU A 620 17.73 8.44 -49.67
CA GLU A 620 18.53 8.09 -50.84
C GLU A 620 20.02 7.98 -50.50
N ALA A 621 20.57 8.89 -49.68
CA ALA A 621 21.97 8.84 -49.26
C ALA A 621 22.29 7.57 -48.45
N ALA A 622 21.41 7.16 -47.56
CA ALA A 622 21.61 5.96 -46.75
C ALA A 622 21.42 4.66 -47.53
N LYS A 623 20.51 4.64 -48.52
CA LYS A 623 20.33 3.51 -49.44
C LYS A 623 21.61 3.25 -50.26
N GLN A 624 22.33 4.30 -50.64
CA GLN A 624 23.63 4.18 -51.32
C GLN A 624 24.73 3.59 -50.41
N ASN A 625 24.56 3.67 -49.08
CA ASN A 625 25.53 3.23 -48.08
C ASN A 625 25.12 1.95 -47.32
N ASN A 626 24.20 1.13 -47.87
CA ASN A 626 23.73 -0.14 -47.29
C ASN A 626 23.11 -0.03 -45.88
N ILE A 627 22.63 1.15 -45.48
CA ILE A 627 21.81 1.29 -44.28
C ILE A 627 20.45 0.64 -44.55
N CYS A 628 20.15 -0.40 -43.78
CA CYS A 628 19.02 -1.30 -44.00
C CYS A 628 17.69 -0.64 -43.64
N GLU A 629 17.65 0.21 -42.60
CA GLU A 629 16.46 0.95 -42.19
C GLU A 629 16.81 2.39 -41.79
N ILE A 630 16.17 3.36 -42.46
CA ILE A 630 15.95 4.69 -41.89
C ILE A 630 14.53 4.73 -41.36
N GLY A 631 14.48 4.70 -40.02
CA GLY A 631 13.33 5.10 -39.27
C GLY A 631 13.25 6.61 -39.25
#